data_AF-A0A5C6WAH5-F1
#
_entry.id   AF-A0A5C6WAH5-F1
#
_cell.length_a   1.000
_cell.length_b   1.000
_cell.length_c   1.000
_cell.angle_alpha   90.00
_cell.angle_beta   90.00
_cell.angle_gamma   90.00
#
_symmetry.space_group_name_H-M   'P 1'
#
loop_
_entity.id
_entity.type
_entity.pdbx_description
1 polymer ?
#
loop_
_entity_poly.entity_id
_entity_poly.type
_entity_poly.pdbx_seq_one_letter_code
_entity_poly.pdbx_strand_id
1 'polypeptide(L)'
;MFEQYNEIFLKKETLFKSQGRMYSLTFNNKIIGTIEESIESTKDMGNQLLKLITLYNVAGIKLNILDQKGNLIGTIIKEKGFYKDVKLLSKEEKHVATIKPTVKVKHQK
;
A
#
# COMPACT_ATOMS: atom_id res chain seq x y z
N MET A 1 -8.85 -6.09 -14.95
CA MET A 1 -7.79 -7.10 -14.94
C MET A 1 -6.47 -6.34 -14.92
N PHE A 2 -5.50 -6.74 -14.11
CA PHE A 2 -4.20 -6.07 -14.08
C PHE A 2 -3.44 -6.33 -15.38
N GLU A 3 -2.95 -5.28 -16.02
CA GLU A 3 -2.05 -5.42 -17.16
C GLU A 3 -0.72 -6.00 -16.71
N GLN A 4 -0.10 -6.80 -17.58
CA GLN A 4 1.22 -7.38 -17.33
C GLN A 4 2.29 -6.45 -17.88
N TYR A 5 3.21 -6.03 -17.02
CA TYR A 5 4.36 -5.22 -17.37
C TYR A 5 5.63 -5.96 -16.99
N ASN A 6 6.65 -5.90 -17.85
CA ASN A 6 7.94 -6.53 -17.60
C ASN A 6 8.72 -5.82 -16.49
N GLU A 7 8.49 -4.52 -16.33
CA GLU A 7 9.10 -3.69 -15.30
C GLU A 7 8.10 -2.61 -14.88
N ILE A 8 8.07 -2.28 -13.59
CA ILE A 8 7.25 -1.18 -13.07
C ILE A 8 8.08 -0.42 -12.06
N PHE A 9 8.08 0.90 -12.20
CA PHE A 9 8.72 1.80 -11.24
C PHE A 9 7.68 2.41 -10.32
N LEU A 10 7.99 2.43 -9.04
CA LEU A 10 7.18 3.10 -8.01
C LEU A 10 7.94 4.33 -7.53
N LYS A 11 7.34 5.51 -7.68
CA LYS A 11 7.92 6.77 -7.20
C LYS A 11 7.02 7.37 -6.14
N LYS A 12 7.58 7.71 -4.98
CA LYS A 12 6.84 8.42 -3.92
C LYS A 12 6.59 9.85 -4.37
N GLU A 13 5.34 10.28 -4.33
CA GLU A 13 4.95 11.65 -4.61
C GLU A 13 4.78 12.41 -3.30
N THR A 14 5.42 13.58 -3.20
CA THR A 14 5.25 14.50 -2.07
C THR A 14 4.31 15.61 -2.51
N LEU A 15 2.99 15.40 -2.41
CA LEU A 15 2.03 16.48 -2.55
C LEU A 15 1.85 17.18 -1.20
N PHE A 16 2.04 18.50 -1.19
CA PHE A 16 1.89 19.38 -0.02
C PHE A 16 0.48 19.33 0.64
N LYS A 17 -0.51 18.66 0.03
CA LYS A 17 -1.91 18.59 0.49
C LYS A 17 -2.45 17.18 0.76
N SER A 18 -1.72 16.10 0.47
CA SER A 18 -2.21 14.74 0.74
C SER A 18 -1.82 14.32 2.17
N GLN A 19 -2.81 14.11 3.04
CA GLN A 19 -2.60 13.61 4.40
C GLN A 19 -2.15 12.13 4.47
N GLY A 20 -2.10 11.43 3.32
CA GLY A 20 -1.73 10.02 3.21
C GLY A 20 -0.59 9.78 2.21
N ARG A 21 -0.08 8.54 2.16
CA ARG A 21 0.99 8.15 1.21
C ARG A 21 0.44 8.09 -0.21
N MET A 22 1.16 8.69 -1.16
CA MET A 22 0.85 8.60 -2.59
C MET A 22 2.10 8.20 -3.37
N TYR A 23 1.91 7.33 -4.36
CA TYR A 23 2.94 6.85 -5.25
C TYR A 23 2.44 6.85 -6.69
N SER A 24 3.30 7.23 -7.63
CA SER A 24 3.05 7.05 -9.06
C SER A 24 3.64 5.71 -9.52
N LEU A 25 2.88 5.00 -10.36
CA LEU A 25 3.32 3.80 -11.06
C LEU A 25 3.73 4.20 -12.48
N THR A 26 4.94 3.85 -12.88
CA THR A 26 5.51 4.24 -14.18
C THR A 26 6.02 3.02 -14.94
N PHE A 27 5.75 2.95 -16.23
CA PHE A 27 6.31 1.98 -17.17
C PHE A 27 6.80 2.71 -18.43
N ASN A 28 8.01 2.42 -18.91
CA ASN A 28 8.63 3.11 -20.05
C ASN A 28 8.52 4.64 -19.95
N ASN A 29 8.81 5.19 -18.78
CA ASN A 29 8.72 6.62 -18.45
C ASN A 29 7.31 7.24 -18.57
N LYS A 30 6.25 6.43 -18.68
CA LYS A 30 4.85 6.89 -18.68
C LYS A 30 4.16 6.46 -17.40
N ILE A 31 3.44 7.39 -16.77
CA ILE A 31 2.60 7.07 -15.62
C ILE A 31 1.48 6.15 -16.09
N ILE A 32 1.36 4.97 -15.50
CA ILE A 32 0.32 3.97 -15.80
C ILE A 32 -0.76 3.90 -14.72
N GLY A 33 -0.53 4.56 -13.59
CA GLY A 33 -1.50 4.65 -12.51
C GLY A 33 -0.90 5.24 -11.24
N THR A 34 -1.65 5.17 -10.16
CA THR A 34 -1.23 5.64 -8.84
C THR A 34 -1.60 4.62 -7.77
N ILE A 35 -0.85 4.67 -6.66
CA ILE A 35 -1.21 3.99 -5.42
C ILE A 35 -1.36 5.06 -4.36
N GLU A 36 -2.51 5.10 -3.71
CA GLU A 36 -2.80 6.08 -2.67
C GLU A 36 -3.35 5.41 -1.42
N GLU A 37 -3.02 5.97 -0.26
CA GLU A 37 -3.57 5.54 1.02
C GLU A 37 -5.02 5.99 1.18
N SER A 38 -5.90 5.07 1.57
CA SER A 38 -7.31 5.40 1.74
C SER A 38 -7.52 6.32 2.95
N ILE A 39 -8.55 7.15 2.89
CA ILE A 39 -8.92 8.09 3.96
C ILE A 39 -9.18 7.36 5.29
N GLU A 40 -9.69 6.13 5.23
CA GLU A 40 -9.94 5.26 6.38
C GLU A 40 -8.63 4.89 7.11
N SER A 41 -7.59 4.55 6.34
CA SER A 41 -6.24 4.27 6.85
C SER A 41 -5.63 5.51 7.52
N THR A 42 -5.82 6.69 6.92
CA THR A 42 -5.31 7.96 7.43
C THR A 42 -5.95 8.37 8.77
N LYS A 43 -7.26 8.14 8.95
CA LYS A 43 -7.96 8.40 10.23
C LYS A 43 -7.48 7.49 11.34
N ASP A 44 -7.23 6.22 11.04
CA ASP A 44 -6.65 5.27 11.99
C ASP A 44 -5.22 5.66 12.40
N MET A 45 -4.42 6.20 11.48
CA MET A 45 -3.09 6.74 11.79
C MET A 45 -3.13 8.03 12.63
N GLY A 46 -4.08 8.94 12.36
CA GLY A 46 -4.24 10.19 13.11
C GLY A 46 -4.48 9.95 14.61
N ASN A 47 -5.28 8.95 14.96
CA ASN A 47 -5.51 8.54 16.34
C ASN A 47 -4.29 7.86 17.00
N GLN A 48 -3.34 7.33 16.20
CA GLN A 48 -2.15 6.61 16.68
C GLN A 48 -0.88 7.46 16.74
N LEU A 49 -0.84 8.61 16.03
CA LEU A 49 0.26 9.57 16.10
C LEU A 49 0.44 10.17 17.51
N LEU A 50 -0.60 10.17 18.35
CA LEU A 50 -0.52 10.54 19.76
C LEU A 50 0.15 9.45 20.65
N LYS A 51 0.57 8.30 20.09
CA LYS A 51 1.26 7.19 20.77
C LYS A 51 2.57 6.83 20.04
N LEU A 52 3.45 7.82 19.92
CA LEU A 52 4.92 7.77 19.79
C LEU A 52 5.59 6.44 19.29
N ILE A 53 6.14 6.54 18.08
CA ILE A 53 7.47 6.04 17.64
C ILE A 53 7.68 4.53 17.41
N THR A 54 6.86 3.59 17.92
CA THR A 54 7.08 2.14 17.67
C THR A 54 5.94 1.38 16.95
N LEU A 55 4.79 2.02 16.71
CA LEU A 55 3.57 1.37 16.20
C LEU A 55 3.42 1.28 14.67
N TYR A 56 4.38 1.79 13.88
CA TYR A 56 4.26 1.80 12.41
C TYR A 56 4.10 0.40 11.78
N ASN A 57 4.66 -0.64 12.42
CA ASN A 57 4.50 -2.03 11.96
C ASN A 57 3.17 -2.67 12.39
N VAL A 58 2.47 -2.06 13.35
CA VAL A 58 1.21 -2.55 13.95
C VAL A 58 -0.01 -1.92 13.27
N ALA A 59 0.13 -0.73 12.68
CA ALA A 59 -0.95 -0.10 11.95
C ALA A 59 -1.41 -0.97 10.76
N GLY A 60 -2.72 -1.00 10.56
CA GLY A 60 -3.33 -1.53 9.36
C GLY A 60 -3.17 -0.50 8.26
N ILE A 61 -3.00 -0.97 7.02
CA ILE A 61 -2.83 -0.11 5.86
C ILE A 61 -3.81 -0.57 4.79
N LYS A 62 -4.52 0.38 4.19
CA LYS A 62 -5.35 0.16 3.01
C LYS A 62 -4.90 1.14 1.92
N LEU A 63 -4.40 0.61 0.82
CA LEU A 63 -3.97 1.39 -0.35
C LEU A 63 -4.88 1.06 -1.53
N ASN A 64 -5.37 2.10 -2.19
CA ASN A 64 -6.10 2.00 -3.45
C ASN A 64 -5.11 2.04 -4.61
N ILE A 65 -5.29 1.16 -5.59
CA ILE A 65 -4.58 1.18 -6.86
C ILE A 65 -5.52 1.77 -7.90
N LEU A 66 -5.12 2.86 -8.52
CA LEU A 66 -5.90 3.59 -9.51
C LEU A 66 -5.24 3.54 -10.89
N ASP A 67 -6.05 3.50 -11.94
CA ASP A 67 -5.56 3.72 -13.31
C ASP A 67 -5.26 5.22 -13.58
N GLN A 68 -4.76 5.53 -14.78
CA GLN A 68 -4.49 6.90 -15.21
C GLN A 68 -5.71 7.84 -15.18
N LYS A 69 -6.92 7.29 -15.19
CA LYS A 69 -8.19 8.04 -15.17
C LYS A 69 -8.73 8.18 -13.73
N GLY A 70 -8.03 7.64 -12.74
CA GLY A 70 -8.46 7.64 -11.33
C GLY A 70 -9.48 6.54 -11.00
N ASN A 71 -9.70 5.56 -11.87
CA ASN A 71 -10.61 4.45 -11.57
C ASN A 71 -9.91 3.42 -10.67
N LEU A 72 -10.62 2.92 -9.67
CA LEU A 72 -10.14 1.84 -8.82
C LEU A 72 -9.98 0.55 -9.62
N ILE A 73 -8.76 0.01 -9.63
CA ILE A 73 -8.44 -1.28 -10.27
C ILE A 73 -8.17 -2.39 -9.24
N GLY A 74 -7.83 -2.02 -8.00
CA GLY A 74 -7.68 -2.96 -6.91
C GLY A 74 -7.24 -2.29 -5.61
N THR A 75 -7.10 -3.11 -4.57
CA THR A 75 -6.81 -2.63 -3.22
C THR A 75 -5.74 -3.51 -2.58
N ILE A 76 -4.75 -2.88 -1.96
CA ILE A 76 -3.74 -3.54 -1.13
C ILE A 76 -4.15 -3.37 0.33
N ILE A 77 -4.27 -4.47 1.07
CA ILE A 77 -4.66 -4.46 2.47
C ILE A 77 -3.62 -5.18 3.32
N LYS A 78 -3.14 -4.51 4.35
CA LYS A 78 -2.42 -5.11 5.48
C LYS A 78 -3.25 -4.93 6.74
N GLU A 79 -3.57 -6.01 7.41
CA GLU A 79 -4.27 -5.97 8.69
C GLU A 79 -3.37 -5.40 9.80
N LYS A 80 -4.01 -4.93 10.88
CA LYS A 80 -3.32 -4.47 12.09
C LYS A 80 -2.53 -5.63 12.72
N GLY A 81 -1.31 -5.34 13.19
CA GLY A 81 -0.41 -6.30 13.84
C GLY A 81 0.91 -6.54 13.11
N PHE A 82 1.85 -7.16 13.84
CA PHE A 82 3.17 -7.53 13.33
C PHE A 82 3.08 -8.68 12.34
N TYR A 83 3.96 -8.65 11.33
CA TYR A 83 4.15 -9.74 10.35
C TYR A 83 2.85 -10.23 9.68
N LYS A 84 1.87 -9.33 9.55
CA LYS A 84 0.63 -9.63 8.85
C LYS A 84 0.88 -9.72 7.35
N ASP A 85 0.24 -10.72 6.75
CA ASP A 85 0.16 -10.89 5.32
C ASP A 85 -0.41 -9.62 4.66
N VAL A 86 0.14 -9.29 3.49
CA VAL A 86 -0.39 -8.22 2.64
C VAL A 86 -1.22 -8.88 1.55
N LYS A 87 -2.49 -8.51 1.45
CA LYS A 87 -3.44 -9.04 0.47
C LYS A 87 -3.62 -8.05 -0.66
N LEU A 88 -3.66 -8.56 -1.89
CA LEU A 88 -4.12 -7.82 -3.07
C LEU A 88 -5.54 -8.28 -3.40
N LEU A 89 -6.45 -7.32 -3.49
CA LEU A 89 -7.84 -7.53 -3.88
C LEU A 89 -8.12 -6.86 -5.24
N SER A 90 -9.03 -7.43 -6.02
CA SER A 90 -9.55 -6.78 -7.22
C SER A 90 -10.48 -5.62 -6.84
N LYS A 91 -10.90 -4.82 -7.83
CA LYS A 91 -11.87 -3.75 -7.63
C LYS A 91 -13.22 -4.23 -7.07
N GLU A 92 -13.56 -5.51 -7.27
CA GLU A 92 -14.74 -6.19 -6.71
C GLU A 92 -14.46 -6.88 -5.36
N GLU A 93 -13.37 -6.51 -4.69
CA GLU A 93 -12.93 -7.04 -3.40
C GLU A 93 -12.60 -8.54 -3.39
N LYS A 94 -12.46 -9.17 -4.57
CA LYS A 94 -12.05 -10.57 -4.67
C LYS A 94 -10.56 -10.70 -4.41
N HIS A 95 -10.16 -11.73 -3.67
CA HIS A 95 -8.76 -12.03 -3.42
C HIS A 95 -8.01 -12.37 -4.72
N VAL A 96 -6.86 -11.74 -4.94
CA VAL A 96 -6.01 -11.95 -6.12
C VAL A 96 -4.69 -12.59 -5.71
N ALA A 97 -4.02 -12.04 -4.68
CA ALA A 97 -2.72 -12.52 -4.24
C ALA A 97 -2.46 -12.21 -2.77
N THR A 98 -1.48 -12.92 -2.18
CA THR A 98 -0.99 -12.68 -0.83
C THR A 98 0.53 -12.62 -0.83
N ILE A 99 1.09 -11.58 -0.23
CA ILE A 99 2.51 -11.45 0.07
C ILE A 99 2.71 -11.80 1.54
N LYS A 100 3.50 -12.86 1.79
CA LYS A 100 3.82 -13.33 3.14
C LYS A 100 5.18 -12.79 3.60
N PRO A 101 5.25 -11.98 4.66
CA PRO A 101 6.53 -11.51 5.18
C PRO A 101 7.31 -12.68 5.81
N THR A 102 8.58 -12.84 5.42
CA THR A 102 9.49 -13.82 6.04
C THR A 102 10.53 -13.09 6.87
N VAL A 103 10.62 -13.42 8.16
CA VAL A 103 11.62 -12.83 9.07
C VAL A 103 12.70 -13.87 9.35
N LYS A 104 13.95 -13.55 8.99
CA LYS A 104 15.09 -14.39 9.36
C LYS A 104 15.62 -13.93 10.71
N VAL A 105 15.35 -14.70 11.76
CA VAL A 105 15.94 -14.47 13.09
C VAL A 105 17.34 -15.07 13.09
N LYS A 106 18.38 -14.24 13.23
CA LYS A 106 19.74 -14.73 13.51
C LYS A 106 19.74 -15.26 14.94
N HIS A 107 19.90 -16.57 15.12
CA HIS A 107 20.22 -17.14 16.42
C HIS A 107 21.62 -16.65 16.82
N GLN A 108 21.70 -15.85 17.89
CA GLN A 108 22.97 -15.62 18.58
C GLN A 108 23.25 -16.86 19.45
N LYS A 109 24.40 -17.48 19.23
CA LYS A 109 24.96 -18.50 20.13
C LYS A 109 25.53 -17.83 21.37
#